data_AF-A0A9X1KA44-F1
#
_entry.id   AF-A0A9X1KA44-F1
#
_cell.length_a   1.000
_cell.length_b   1.000
_cell.length_c   1.000
_cell.angle_alpha   90.00
_cell.angle_beta   90.00
_cell.angle_gamma   90.00
#
_symmetry.space_group_name_H-M   'P 1'
#
loop_
_entity.id
_entity.type
_entity.pdbx_description
1 polymer ?
#
loop_
_entity_poly.entity_id
_entity_poly.type
_entity_poly.pdbx_seq_one_letter_code
_entity_poly.pdbx_strand_id
1 'polypeptide(L)'
;MISILAIMTANKTPPSEMIRVPTVLISIVRHLAKIHRDGHTTALLQGLQEVISRFDSSVKLEATSELQQVEEKLLEMEAHQCLQDQLVATKLEVLGKQLEKIERALASGKYSGGNSKPRRSGYPYQYQQQPVEITSFANENLAQRLGVTPQSLITERESKSEKEFISWSRNRDPMSLGWKFQEQDGLYYPVRQ
;
A
#
# COMPACT_ATOMS: atom_id res chain seq x y z
N MET A 1 -24.18 54.44 -46.86
CA MET A 1 -24.07 53.51 -47.99
C MET A 1 -22.72 53.72 -48.66
N ILE A 2 -21.72 52.92 -48.29
CA ILE A 2 -20.40 52.91 -48.94
C ILE A 2 -20.36 51.66 -49.81
N SER A 3 -20.11 51.88 -51.09
CA SER A 3 -20.32 50.96 -52.20
C SER A 3 -19.56 49.64 -52.09
N ILE A 4 -20.28 48.54 -52.33
CA ILE A 4 -19.79 47.15 -52.47
C ILE A 4 -18.80 46.99 -53.65
N LEU A 5 -18.62 48.02 -54.48
CA LEU A 5 -17.76 48.00 -55.67
C LEU A 5 -16.24 48.05 -55.37
N ALA A 6 -15.82 48.30 -54.13
CA ALA A 6 -14.39 48.41 -53.78
C ALA A 6 -13.69 47.07 -53.46
N ILE A 7 -14.43 45.96 -53.31
CA ILE A 7 -13.85 44.68 -52.86
C ILE A 7 -13.37 43.81 -54.05
N MET A 8 -13.76 44.14 -55.29
CA MET A 8 -13.44 43.31 -56.47
C MET A 8 -12.05 43.57 -57.09
N THR A 9 -11.22 44.47 -56.54
CA THR A 9 -9.96 44.89 -57.17
C THR A 9 -8.71 44.74 -56.29
N ALA A 10 -8.55 43.63 -55.57
CA ALA A 10 -7.32 43.42 -54.78
C ALA A 10 -6.80 41.98 -54.72
N ASN A 11 -7.23 41.07 -55.61
CA ASN A 11 -6.63 39.73 -55.73
C ASN A 11 -5.57 39.67 -56.85
N LYS A 12 -4.69 40.66 -56.93
CA LYS A 12 -3.48 40.53 -57.73
C LYS A 12 -2.35 40.15 -56.77
N THR A 13 -2.01 38.86 -56.73
CA THR A 13 -0.79 38.39 -56.10
C THR A 13 0.37 39.27 -56.57
N PRO A 14 1.18 39.84 -55.67
CA PRO A 14 2.31 40.67 -56.06
C PRO A 14 3.23 39.88 -57.00
N PRO A 15 3.87 40.54 -57.98
CA PRO A 15 4.82 39.87 -58.88
C PRO A 15 5.91 39.19 -58.06
N SER A 16 6.27 37.98 -58.46
CA SER A 16 7.25 37.16 -57.74
C SER A 16 8.59 37.89 -57.59
N GLU A 17 9.01 38.18 -56.37
CA GLU A 17 10.33 38.74 -56.11
C GLU A 17 11.41 37.66 -56.25
N MET A 18 12.50 37.98 -56.96
CA MET A 18 13.61 37.05 -57.17
C MET A 18 14.51 37.01 -55.93
N ILE A 19 14.21 36.12 -55.00
CA ILE A 19 15.10 35.81 -53.88
C ILE A 19 16.34 35.11 -54.44
N ARG A 20 17.52 35.67 -54.18
CA ARG A 20 18.79 35.07 -54.59
C ARG A 20 19.05 33.85 -53.71
N VAL A 21 19.11 32.67 -54.32
CA VAL A 21 19.31 31.40 -53.62
C VAL A 21 20.77 30.93 -53.79
N PRO A 22 21.45 30.49 -52.71
CA PRO A 22 22.76 29.84 -52.80
C PRO A 22 22.76 28.68 -53.81
N THR A 23 23.85 28.52 -54.58
CA THR A 23 23.94 27.55 -55.68
C THR A 23 23.61 26.11 -55.28
N VAL A 24 23.96 25.73 -54.06
CA VAL A 24 23.67 24.39 -53.49
C VAL A 24 22.18 24.11 -53.36
N LEU A 25 21.37 25.15 -53.13
CA LEU A 25 19.93 25.03 -52.84
C LEU A 25 19.06 25.19 -54.10
N ILE A 26 19.64 25.58 -55.24
CA ILE A 26 18.90 25.85 -56.48
C ILE A 26 18.08 24.62 -56.95
N SER A 27 18.66 23.42 -56.89
CA SER A 27 18.00 22.19 -57.32
C SER A 27 16.76 21.88 -56.48
N ILE A 28 16.89 22.00 -55.16
CA ILE A 28 15.83 21.76 -54.18
C ILE A 28 14.73 22.80 -54.35
N VAL A 29 15.07 24.08 -54.44
CA VAL A 29 14.08 25.16 -54.60
C VAL A 29 13.31 25.04 -55.92
N ARG A 30 13.96 24.63 -57.02
CA ARG A 30 13.26 24.35 -58.28
C ARG A 30 12.29 23.18 -58.15
N HIS A 31 12.69 22.12 -57.45
CA HIS A 31 11.85 20.96 -57.22
C HIS A 31 10.63 21.32 -56.35
N LEU A 32 10.84 22.08 -55.28
CA LEU A 32 9.79 22.58 -54.39
C LEU A 32 8.82 23.51 -55.11
N ALA A 33 9.34 24.42 -55.94
CA ALA A 33 8.52 25.31 -56.77
C ALA A 33 7.71 24.53 -57.81
N LYS A 34 8.25 23.42 -58.34
CA LYS A 34 7.54 22.53 -59.25
C LYS A 34 6.39 21.83 -58.52
N ILE A 35 6.65 21.20 -57.37
CA ILE A 35 5.62 20.58 -56.51
C ILE A 35 4.52 21.59 -56.16
N HIS A 36 4.90 22.84 -55.87
CA HIS A 36 3.95 23.90 -55.58
C HIS A 36 3.10 24.31 -56.77
N ARG A 37 3.70 24.43 -57.97
CA ARG A 37 2.98 24.73 -59.22
C ARG A 37 2.05 23.59 -59.64
N ASP A 38 2.44 22.35 -59.38
CA ASP A 38 1.67 21.15 -59.71
C ASP A 38 0.52 20.92 -58.69
N GLY A 39 0.37 21.80 -57.69
CA GLY A 39 -0.72 21.74 -56.69
C GLY A 39 -0.57 20.62 -55.67
N HIS A 40 0.56 19.92 -55.64
CA HIS A 40 0.80 18.77 -54.75
C HIS A 40 1.13 19.16 -53.31
N THR A 41 1.38 20.44 -53.02
CA THR A 41 1.65 20.95 -51.67
C THR A 41 0.49 20.66 -50.71
N THR A 42 -0.75 20.78 -51.19
CA THR A 42 -1.94 20.52 -50.38
C THR A 42 -2.04 19.05 -50.02
N ALA A 43 -1.81 18.15 -50.98
CA ALA A 43 -1.80 16.71 -50.75
C ALA A 43 -0.70 16.29 -49.75
N LEU A 44 0.48 16.91 -49.82
CA LEU A 44 1.58 16.66 -48.88
C LEU A 44 1.23 17.15 -47.46
N LEU A 45 0.70 18.37 -47.33
CA LEU A 45 0.26 18.91 -46.04
C LEU A 45 -0.89 18.08 -45.45
N GLN A 46 -1.81 17.61 -46.29
CA GLN A 46 -2.91 16.75 -45.86
C GLN A 46 -2.42 15.37 -45.43
N GLY A 47 -1.44 14.79 -46.13
CA GLY A 47 -0.78 13.55 -45.71
C GLY A 47 -0.02 13.70 -44.38
N LEU A 48 0.68 14.82 -44.17
CA LEU A 48 1.32 15.12 -42.89
C LEU A 48 0.31 15.30 -41.77
N GLN A 49 -0.78 16.03 -42.01
CA GLN A 49 -1.88 16.22 -41.07
C GLN A 49 -2.47 14.85 -40.66
N GLU A 50 -2.66 13.95 -41.62
CA GLU A 50 -3.21 12.61 -41.37
C GLU A 50 -2.25 11.76 -40.51
N VAL A 51 -0.95 11.79 -40.82
CA VAL A 51 0.08 11.09 -40.02
C VAL A 51 0.12 11.62 -38.59
N ILE A 52 0.15 12.94 -38.41
CA ILE A 52 0.12 13.58 -37.08
C ILE A 52 -1.15 13.20 -36.33
N SER A 53 -2.32 13.27 -36.99
CA SER A 53 -3.60 12.90 -36.38
C SER A 53 -3.63 11.44 -35.92
N ARG A 54 -3.02 10.53 -36.67
CA ARG A 54 -2.91 9.11 -36.28
C ARG A 54 -2.04 8.93 -35.03
N PHE A 55 -0.92 9.63 -34.93
CA PHE A 55 -0.05 9.61 -33.75
C PHE A 55 -0.77 10.18 -32.50
N ASP A 56 -1.44 11.32 -32.64
CA ASP A 56 -2.17 11.93 -31.51
C ASP A 56 -3.30 11.03 -31.01
N SER A 57 -3.92 10.26 -31.91
CA SER A 57 -4.98 9.31 -31.56
C SER A 57 -4.46 8.10 -30.78
N SER A 58 -3.28 7.57 -31.16
CA SER A 58 -2.70 6.39 -30.52
C SER A 58 -2.09 6.70 -29.15
N VAL A 59 -1.47 7.87 -28.99
CA VAL A 59 -0.79 8.25 -27.74
C VAL A 59 -1.77 8.62 -26.61
N LYS A 60 -2.98 9.07 -26.97
CA LYS A 60 -3.97 9.54 -25.99
C LYS A 60 -4.62 8.43 -25.16
N LEU A 61 -4.55 7.17 -25.59
CA LEU A 61 -5.25 6.06 -24.93
C LEU A 61 -4.46 5.39 -23.80
N GLU A 62 -3.13 5.27 -23.92
CA GLU A 62 -2.34 4.58 -22.88
C GLU A 62 -1.98 5.51 -21.72
N ALA A 63 -1.58 6.76 -22.01
CA ALA A 63 -1.24 7.71 -20.96
C ALA A 63 -2.46 8.08 -20.08
N THR A 64 -3.67 8.08 -20.62
CA THR A 64 -4.87 8.48 -19.86
C THR A 64 -5.46 7.35 -19.03
N SER A 65 -5.48 6.12 -19.54
CA SER A 65 -6.08 4.98 -18.84
C SER A 65 -5.24 4.52 -17.64
N GLU A 66 -3.91 4.51 -17.77
CA GLU A 66 -3.01 4.19 -16.66
C GLU A 66 -3.03 5.28 -15.58
N LEU A 67 -3.01 6.56 -15.97
CA LEU A 67 -3.12 7.68 -15.03
C LEU A 67 -4.47 7.67 -14.29
N GLN A 68 -5.57 7.36 -14.97
CA GLN A 68 -6.89 7.22 -14.34
C GLN A 68 -6.92 6.09 -13.31
N GLN A 69 -6.30 4.94 -13.61
CA GLN A 69 -6.20 3.84 -12.66
C GLN A 69 -5.34 4.18 -11.44
N VAL A 70 -4.26 4.95 -11.64
CA VAL A 70 -3.42 5.42 -10.53
C VAL A 70 -4.17 6.42 -9.67
N GLU A 71 -4.93 7.34 -10.27
CA GLU A 71 -5.76 8.31 -9.57
C GLU A 71 -6.85 7.61 -8.74
N GLU A 72 -7.54 6.62 -9.30
CA GLU A 72 -8.55 5.83 -8.58
C GLU A 72 -7.94 5.08 -7.38
N LYS A 73 -6.80 4.42 -7.56
CA LYS A 73 -6.10 3.73 -6.47
C LYS A 73 -5.59 4.68 -5.38
N LEU A 74 -5.17 5.90 -5.75
CA LEU A 74 -4.77 6.91 -4.77
C LEU A 74 -5.95 7.34 -3.90
N LEU A 75 -7.12 7.56 -4.51
CA LEU A 75 -8.34 7.90 -3.77
C LEU A 75 -8.76 6.77 -2.83
N GLU A 76 -8.68 5.51 -3.27
CA GLU A 76 -8.97 4.35 -2.42
C GLU A 76 -8.00 4.25 -1.24
N MET A 77 -6.70 4.44 -1.48
CA MET A 77 -5.68 4.44 -0.42
C MET A 77 -5.92 5.57 0.60
N GLU A 78 -6.24 6.77 0.13
CA GLU A 78 -6.51 7.92 1.00
C GLU A 78 -7.74 7.68 1.89
N ALA A 79 -8.80 7.11 1.31
CA ALA A 79 -9.99 6.71 2.07
C ALA A 79 -9.67 5.63 3.13
N HIS A 80 -8.88 4.62 2.79
CA HIS A 80 -8.47 3.58 3.72
C HIS A 80 -7.60 4.12 4.86
N GLN A 81 -6.66 5.03 4.55
CA GLN A 81 -5.82 5.71 5.53
C GLN A 81 -6.67 6.48 6.55
N CYS A 82 -7.67 7.24 6.07
CA CYS A 82 -8.59 7.99 6.92
C CYS A 82 -9.36 7.09 7.90
N LEU A 83 -9.89 5.96 7.40
CA LEU A 83 -10.59 4.98 8.24
C LEU A 83 -9.66 4.35 9.30
N GLN A 84 -8.41 4.05 8.92
CA GLN A 84 -7.41 3.51 9.83
C GLN A 84 -7.06 4.50 10.94
N ASP A 85 -6.88 5.78 10.61
CA ASP A 85 -6.61 6.84 11.58
C ASP A 85 -7.77 7.02 12.56
N GLN A 86 -9.01 6.98 12.06
CA GLN A 86 -10.20 7.03 12.92
C GLN A 86 -10.26 5.83 13.87
N LEU A 87 -9.96 4.62 13.39
CA LEU A 87 -9.91 3.42 14.21
C LEU A 87 -8.80 3.48 15.27
N VAL A 88 -7.62 4.00 14.93
CA VAL A 88 -6.54 4.21 15.89
C VAL A 88 -6.95 5.25 16.94
N ALA A 89 -7.57 6.36 16.53
CA ALA A 89 -8.04 7.40 17.46
C ALA A 89 -9.07 6.84 18.47
N THR A 90 -10.03 6.03 18.02
CA THR A 90 -11.01 5.41 18.94
C THR A 90 -10.35 4.42 19.90
N LYS A 91 -9.38 3.61 19.44
CA LYS A 91 -8.63 2.70 20.32
C LYS A 91 -7.82 3.46 21.37
N LEU A 92 -7.18 4.57 20.99
CA LEU A 92 -6.45 5.43 21.92
C LEU A 92 -7.39 6.07 22.95
N GLU A 93 -8.59 6.50 22.55
CA GLU A 93 -9.59 7.03 23.49
C GLU A 93 -10.03 5.97 24.51
N VAL A 94 -10.26 4.73 24.06
CA VAL A 94 -10.62 3.61 24.94
C VAL A 94 -9.50 3.30 25.92
N LEU A 95 -8.25 3.24 25.45
CA LEU A 95 -7.07 3.03 26.31
C LEU A 95 -6.91 4.16 27.31
N GLY A 96 -7.10 5.42 26.89
CA GLY A 96 -7.10 6.58 27.78
C GLY A 96 -8.13 6.45 28.90
N LYS A 97 -9.38 6.08 28.57
CA LYS A 97 -10.44 5.83 29.57
C LYS A 97 -10.11 4.67 30.51
N GLN A 98 -9.43 3.63 30.04
CA GLN A 98 -8.99 2.52 30.89
C GLN A 98 -7.88 2.94 31.84
N LEU A 99 -6.89 3.69 31.36
CA LEU A 99 -5.83 4.25 32.19
C LEU A 99 -6.41 5.18 33.25
N GLU A 100 -7.33 6.06 32.90
CA GLU A 100 -8.00 6.96 33.86
C GLU A 100 -8.73 6.18 34.97
N LYS A 101 -9.36 5.05 34.64
CA LYS A 101 -9.98 4.15 35.64
C LYS A 101 -8.94 3.54 36.57
N ILE A 102 -7.79 3.12 36.04
CA ILE A 102 -6.67 2.57 36.83
C ILE A 102 -6.09 3.66 37.74
N GLU A 103 -5.84 4.86 37.21
CA GLU A 103 -5.37 6.01 37.97
C GLU A 103 -6.33 6.39 39.09
N ARG A 104 -7.65 6.45 38.80
CA ARG A 104 -8.67 6.67 39.83
C ARG A 104 -8.70 5.56 40.89
N ALA A 105 -8.52 4.29 40.49
CA ALA A 105 -8.47 3.18 41.43
C ALA A 105 -7.22 3.25 42.34
N LEU A 106 -6.06 3.66 41.79
CA LEU A 106 -4.82 3.86 42.54
C LEU A 106 -4.91 5.09 43.48
N ALA A 107 -5.47 6.20 42.99
CA ALA A 107 -5.68 7.43 43.77
C ALA A 107 -6.72 7.28 44.88
N SER A 108 -7.69 6.36 44.72
CA SER A 108 -8.73 6.08 45.73
C SER A 108 -8.22 5.44 47.03
N GLY A 109 -6.90 5.27 47.19
CA GLY A 109 -6.28 4.97 48.48
C GLY A 109 -6.50 3.56 49.02
N LYS A 110 -7.27 2.70 48.34
CA LYS A 110 -7.43 1.28 48.71
C LYS A 110 -6.11 0.48 48.69
N TYR A 111 -5.08 1.00 48.03
CA TYR A 111 -3.71 0.46 48.02
C TYR A 111 -2.66 1.40 48.63
N SER A 112 -3.05 2.60 49.08
CA SER A 112 -2.15 3.57 49.73
C SER A 112 -2.30 3.46 51.24
N GLY A 113 -1.70 2.40 51.78
CA GLY A 113 -1.60 2.17 53.21
C GLY A 113 -0.68 3.20 53.87
N GLY A 114 -1.28 4.21 54.49
CA GLY A 114 -0.62 5.05 55.46
C GLY A 114 -0.14 4.24 56.67
N ASN A 115 1.14 4.40 56.98
CA ASN A 115 1.73 4.40 58.33
C ASN A 115 1.30 3.27 59.28
N SER A 116 2.06 2.17 59.33
CA SER A 116 2.25 1.34 60.54
C SER A 116 3.52 0.49 60.45
N LYS A 117 4.29 0.53 61.55
CA LYS A 117 5.61 -0.09 61.79
C LYS A 117 5.75 -1.57 61.37
N PRO A 118 6.98 -2.05 61.10
CA PRO A 118 7.24 -3.36 60.53
C PRO A 118 7.07 -4.44 61.62
N ARG A 119 5.99 -5.22 61.54
CA ARG A 119 5.91 -6.49 62.25
C ARG A 119 6.24 -7.61 61.27
N ARG A 120 7.42 -8.19 61.48
CA ARG A 120 7.79 -9.54 61.03
C ARG A 120 6.59 -10.47 61.24
N SER A 121 6.01 -10.96 60.16
CA SER A 121 5.23 -12.19 60.16
C SER A 121 5.17 -12.69 58.71
N GLY A 122 5.55 -13.95 58.50
CA GLY A 122 5.62 -14.56 57.17
C GLY A 122 4.27 -14.50 56.48
N TYR A 123 4.27 -14.05 55.23
CA TYR A 123 3.05 -13.97 54.43
C TYR A 123 2.68 -15.36 53.89
N PRO A 124 1.47 -15.88 54.19
CA PRO A 124 0.87 -16.92 53.38
C PRO A 124 0.41 -16.25 52.08
N TYR A 125 1.08 -16.56 50.97
CA TYR A 125 0.59 -16.22 49.64
C TYR A 125 -0.68 -17.01 49.37
N GLN A 126 -1.84 -16.37 49.54
CA GLN A 126 -3.13 -16.95 49.17
C GLN A 126 -3.91 -15.96 48.29
N TYR A 127 -3.26 -15.50 47.22
CA TYR A 127 -3.99 -15.12 46.02
C TYR A 127 -4.33 -16.43 45.30
N GLN A 128 -5.54 -16.94 45.55
CA GLN A 128 -6.17 -17.93 44.68
C GLN A 128 -6.53 -17.23 43.35
N GLN A 129 -5.52 -16.91 42.54
CA GLN A 129 -5.73 -16.85 41.10
C GLN A 129 -6.15 -18.26 40.70
N GLN A 130 -7.38 -18.44 40.21
CA GLN A 130 -7.72 -19.72 39.60
C GLN A 130 -6.70 -19.98 38.49
N PRO A 131 -6.02 -21.15 38.48
CA PRO A 131 -5.09 -21.46 37.41
C PRO A 131 -5.85 -21.36 36.09
N VAL A 132 -5.48 -20.40 35.23
CA VAL A 132 -6.05 -20.31 33.89
C VAL A 132 -5.71 -21.63 33.18
N GLU A 133 -6.72 -22.45 32.96
CA GLU A 133 -6.55 -23.73 32.28
C GLU A 133 -6.14 -23.46 30.84
N ILE A 134 -4.93 -23.87 30.49
CA ILE A 134 -4.43 -23.78 29.12
C ILE A 134 -5.15 -24.86 28.31
N THR A 135 -5.97 -24.46 27.33
CA THR A 135 -6.82 -25.35 26.54
C THR A 135 -6.17 -25.78 25.22
N SER A 136 -5.72 -24.83 24.42
CA SER A 136 -5.06 -25.07 23.13
C SER A 136 -4.42 -23.80 22.57
N PHE A 137 -3.37 -23.93 21.77
CA PHE A 137 -2.76 -22.80 21.07
C PHE A 137 -2.66 -23.01 19.56
N ALA A 138 -2.86 -21.93 18.81
CA ALA A 138 -2.44 -21.83 17.42
C ALA A 138 -0.90 -21.80 17.32
N ASN A 139 -0.37 -22.10 16.14
CA ASN A 139 1.08 -22.15 15.87
C ASN A 139 1.82 -20.88 16.33
N GLU A 140 1.27 -19.70 16.04
CA GLU A 140 1.83 -18.40 16.42
C GLU A 140 1.95 -18.23 17.94
N ASN A 141 0.88 -18.56 18.67
CA ASN A 141 0.82 -18.40 20.12
C ASN A 141 1.73 -19.39 20.84
N LEU A 142 1.78 -20.63 20.36
CA LEU A 142 2.69 -21.63 20.91
C LEU A 142 4.16 -21.27 20.62
N ALA A 143 4.46 -20.79 19.41
CA ALA A 143 5.81 -20.37 19.05
C ALA A 143 6.32 -19.25 19.97
N GLN A 144 5.49 -18.23 20.24
CA GLN A 144 5.82 -17.18 21.20
C GLN A 144 6.08 -17.74 22.60
N ARG A 145 5.23 -18.65 23.08
CA ARG A 145 5.37 -19.26 24.41
C ARG A 145 6.65 -20.10 24.56
N LEU A 146 7.04 -20.82 23.50
CA LEU A 146 8.24 -21.66 23.47
C LEU A 146 9.51 -20.87 23.10
N GLY A 147 9.40 -19.56 22.85
CA GLY A 147 10.51 -18.68 22.47
C GLY A 147 11.13 -19.06 21.12
N VAL A 148 10.31 -19.48 20.15
CA VAL A 148 10.74 -19.85 18.79
C VAL A 148 9.96 -19.08 17.72
N THR A 149 10.45 -19.09 16.48
CA THR A 149 9.68 -18.55 15.36
C THR A 149 8.59 -19.54 14.92
N PRO A 150 7.46 -19.06 14.39
CA PRO A 150 6.37 -19.93 13.92
C PRO A 150 6.80 -20.93 12.85
N GLN A 151 7.72 -20.50 11.97
CA GLN A 151 8.33 -21.34 10.93
C GLN A 151 9.24 -22.42 11.55
N SER A 152 10.08 -22.05 12.54
CA SER A 152 10.92 -23.02 13.22
C SER A 152 10.09 -24.06 13.99
N LEU A 153 8.95 -23.67 14.56
CA LEU A 153 8.06 -24.60 15.26
C LEU A 153 7.49 -25.66 14.29
N ILE A 154 7.11 -25.24 13.08
CA ILE A 154 6.65 -26.12 11.99
C ILE A 154 7.76 -27.10 11.60
N THR A 155 8.97 -26.61 11.35
CA THR A 155 10.13 -27.44 11.00
C THR A 155 10.46 -28.45 12.09
N GLU A 156 10.40 -28.04 13.37
CA GLU A 156 10.70 -28.92 14.50
C GLU A 156 9.63 -29.98 14.75
N ARG A 157 8.39 -29.71 14.36
CA ARG A 157 7.30 -30.68 14.36
C ARG A 157 7.47 -31.71 13.23
N GLU A 158 7.86 -31.27 12.05
CA GLU A 158 8.01 -32.13 10.87
C GLU A 158 9.29 -32.97 10.91
N SER A 159 10.35 -32.47 11.55
CA SER A 159 11.63 -33.16 11.66
C SER A 159 11.68 -34.23 12.76
N LYS A 160 10.82 -34.12 13.78
CA LYS A 160 10.80 -35.00 14.94
C LYS A 160 9.60 -35.92 14.94
N SER A 161 9.73 -37.09 15.56
CA SER A 161 8.56 -37.90 15.88
C SER A 161 7.67 -37.19 16.92
N GLU A 162 6.38 -37.54 16.98
CA GLU A 162 5.43 -36.93 17.92
C GLU A 162 5.92 -36.97 19.38
N LYS A 163 6.49 -38.11 19.81
CA LYS A 163 7.02 -38.27 21.18
C LYS A 163 8.21 -37.35 21.45
N GLU A 164 9.11 -37.20 20.47
CA GLU A 164 10.27 -36.33 20.58
C GLU A 164 9.85 -34.85 20.57
N PHE A 165 8.86 -34.48 19.77
CA PHE A 165 8.29 -33.13 19.75
C PHE A 165 7.63 -32.78 21.09
N ILE A 166 6.85 -33.69 21.68
CA ILE A 166 6.25 -33.50 23.01
C ILE A 166 7.35 -33.29 24.06
N SER A 167 8.44 -34.06 24.02
CA SER A 167 9.57 -33.89 24.94
C SER A 167 10.32 -32.57 24.71
N TRP A 168 10.53 -32.19 23.45
CA TRP A 168 11.22 -30.97 23.07
C TRP A 168 10.44 -29.72 23.49
N SER A 169 9.13 -29.71 23.24
CA SER A 169 8.24 -28.62 23.64
C SER A 169 8.13 -28.51 25.16
N ARG A 170 8.07 -29.65 25.86
CA ARG A 170 8.10 -29.70 27.34
C ARG A 170 9.32 -29.03 27.93
N ASN A 171 10.50 -29.26 27.38
CA ASN A 171 11.75 -28.69 27.90
C ASN A 171 11.87 -27.17 27.68
N ARG A 172 11.08 -26.62 26.75
CA ARG A 172 11.05 -25.18 26.43
C ARG A 172 9.90 -24.44 27.09
N ASP A 173 8.82 -25.14 27.42
CA ASP A 173 7.65 -24.55 28.03
C ASP A 173 7.95 -24.07 29.47
N PRO A 174 7.64 -22.81 29.83
CA PRO A 174 7.86 -22.31 31.18
C PRO A 174 7.13 -23.11 32.28
N MET A 175 6.05 -23.81 31.93
CA MET A 175 5.29 -24.66 32.84
C MET A 175 5.58 -26.16 32.64
N SER A 176 6.60 -26.50 31.86
CA SER A 176 6.96 -27.90 31.53
C SER A 176 5.79 -28.70 30.96
N LEU A 177 4.94 -28.06 30.16
CA LEU A 177 3.86 -28.72 29.43
C LEU A 177 4.39 -29.22 28.08
N GLY A 178 4.16 -30.50 27.80
CA GLY A 178 4.39 -31.04 26.46
C GLY A 178 3.24 -30.65 25.54
N TRP A 179 3.51 -30.45 24.26
CA TRP A 179 2.51 -30.02 23.28
C TRP A 179 2.36 -31.04 22.16
N LYS A 180 1.12 -31.38 21.81
CA LYS A 180 0.78 -32.28 20.71
C LYS A 180 0.00 -31.51 19.65
N PHE A 181 0.40 -31.67 18.40
CA PHE A 181 -0.32 -31.11 17.26
C PHE A 181 -1.47 -32.03 16.84
N GLN A 182 -2.62 -31.46 16.55
CA GLN A 182 -3.78 -32.16 16.02
C GLN A 182 -4.02 -31.69 14.57
N GLU A 183 -3.90 -32.59 13.60
CA GLU A 183 -4.03 -32.24 12.17
C GLU A 183 -5.44 -31.83 11.76
N GLN A 184 -6.46 -32.24 12.53
CA GLN A 184 -7.87 -32.01 12.23
C GLN A 184 -8.28 -30.54 12.34
N ASP A 185 -7.71 -29.81 13.30
CA ASP A 185 -8.01 -28.41 13.59
C ASP A 185 -6.78 -27.49 13.48
N GLY A 186 -5.59 -28.06 13.31
CA GLY A 186 -4.34 -27.31 13.21
C GLY A 186 -3.91 -26.66 14.54
N LEU A 187 -4.41 -27.16 15.68
CA LEU A 187 -4.11 -26.64 17.00
C LEU A 187 -3.14 -27.53 17.78
N TYR A 188 -2.47 -26.92 18.75
CA TYR A 188 -1.62 -27.62 19.71
C TYR A 188 -2.34 -27.76 21.06
N TYR A 189 -2.38 -28.98 21.58
CA TYR A 189 -3.00 -29.32 22.85
C TYR A 189 -1.94 -29.71 23.89
N PRO A 190 -2.12 -29.30 25.16
CA PRO A 190 -1.19 -29.65 26.22
C PRO A 190 -1.34 -31.12 26.61
N VAL A 191 -0.23 -31.83 26.67
CA VAL A 191 -0.10 -33.21 27.14
C VAL A 191 0.49 -33.20 28.54
N ARG A 192 -0.40 -33.36 29.52
CA ARG A 192 -0.03 -33.62 30.92
C ARG A 192 0.47 -35.06 31.04
N GLN A 193 1.49 -35.26 31.86
CA GLN A 193 2.09 -36.57 32.12
C GLN A 193 1.40 -37.24 33.30
#